data_AF-A0A9W6GS42-F1
#
_entry.id   AF-A0A9W6GS42-F1
#
_cell.length_a   1.000
_cell.length_b   1.000
_cell.length_c   1.000
_cell.angle_alpha   90.00
_cell.angle_beta   90.00
_cell.angle_gamma   90.00
#
_symmetry.space_group_name_H-M   'P 1'
#
loop_
_entity.id
_entity.type
_entity.pdbx_description
1 polymer ?
#
loop_
_entity_poly.entity_id
_entity_poly.type
_entity_poly.pdbx_seq_one_letter_code
_entity_poly.pdbx_strand_id
1 'polypeptide(L)'
;MKSRRDRLARAKDITDQLWRLQQSRLAQAERAVAALRAAESASFQSLDRMEPRLVLPYIATLAAQRAEAEAALARAQESAREYGRRMKLTEKLHKAAKEATQRDEAAVALRFDAASDDVSAR
;
A
#
# COMPACT_ATOMS: atom_id res chain seq x y z
N MET A 1 27.00 -6.19 -14.27
CA MET A 1 26.33 -5.40 -13.20
C MET A 1 24.96 -4.95 -13.69
N LYS A 2 23.88 -5.09 -12.91
CA LYS A 2 22.54 -4.59 -13.28
C LYS A 2 22.52 -3.05 -13.27
N SER A 3 21.91 -2.43 -14.28
CA SER A 3 21.86 -0.97 -14.37
C SER A 3 21.08 -0.36 -13.19
N ARG A 4 21.36 0.90 -12.84
CA ARG A 4 20.63 1.63 -11.78
C ARG A 4 19.12 1.68 -12.08
N ARG A 5 18.75 1.83 -13.35
CA ARG A 5 17.37 1.83 -13.84
C ARG A 5 16.66 0.50 -13.57
N ASP A 6 17.31 -0.63 -13.84
CA ASP A 6 16.70 -1.96 -13.62
C ASP A 6 16.52 -2.28 -12.13
N ARG A 7 17.38 -1.73 -11.28
CA ARG A 7 17.24 -1.85 -9.82
C ARG A 7 16.05 -1.03 -9.31
N LEU A 8 15.87 0.19 -9.81
CA LEU A 8 14.74 1.05 -9.46
C LEU A 8 13.39 0.52 -9.99
N ALA A 9 13.38 -0.03 -11.20
CA ALA A 9 12.20 -0.70 -11.75
C ALA A 9 11.73 -1.85 -10.84
N ARG A 10 12.66 -2.74 -10.47
CA ARG A 10 12.36 -3.82 -9.51
C ARG A 10 11.91 -3.32 -8.15
N ALA A 11 12.56 -2.28 -7.63
CA ALA A 11 12.17 -1.71 -6.34
C ALA A 11 10.74 -1.15 -6.40
N LYS A 12 10.35 -0.52 -7.50
CA LYS A 12 8.97 -0.06 -7.73
C LYS A 12 8.00 -1.24 -7.71
N ASP A 13 8.28 -2.29 -8.48
CA ASP A 13 7.38 -3.45 -8.61
C ASP A 13 7.18 -4.17 -7.27
N ILE A 14 8.26 -4.40 -6.53
CA ILE A 14 8.21 -5.00 -5.19
C ILE A 14 7.39 -4.10 -4.23
N THR A 15 7.63 -2.79 -4.28
CA THR A 15 6.93 -1.86 -3.38
C THR A 15 5.44 -1.76 -3.71
N ASP A 16 5.06 -1.83 -4.99
CA ASP A 16 3.66 -1.90 -5.42
C ASP A 16 2.98 -3.20 -4.94
N GLN A 17 3.64 -4.35 -5.07
CA GLN A 17 3.14 -5.63 -4.55
C GLN A 17 2.93 -5.58 -3.03
N LEU A 18 3.92 -5.06 -2.29
CA LEU A 18 3.82 -4.90 -0.84
C LEU A 18 2.69 -3.94 -0.47
N TRP A 19 2.52 -2.86 -1.23
CA TRP A 19 1.44 -1.90 -1.00
C TRP A 19 0.06 -2.54 -1.15
N ARG A 20 -0.17 -3.29 -2.24
CA ARG A 20 -1.43 -4.03 -2.46
C ARG A 20 -1.70 -5.06 -1.37
N LEU A 21 -0.67 -5.77 -0.90
CA LEU A 21 -0.79 -6.70 0.22
C LEU A 21 -1.25 -5.99 1.50
N GLN A 22 -0.67 -4.82 1.83
CA GLN A 22 -1.09 -4.07 3.00
C GLN A 22 -2.51 -3.51 2.88
N GLN A 23 -2.92 -3.08 1.69
CA GLN A 23 -4.31 -2.69 1.42
C GLN A 23 -5.28 -3.86 1.64
N SER A 24 -4.93 -5.06 1.17
CA SER A 24 -5.73 -6.26 1.38
C SER A 24 -5.88 -6.59 2.88
N ARG A 25 -4.77 -6.51 3.64
CA ARG A 25 -4.76 -6.72 5.09
C ARG A 25 -5.60 -5.67 5.84
N LEU A 26 -5.52 -4.41 5.43
CA LEU A 26 -6.36 -3.34 5.98
C LEU A 26 -7.84 -3.63 5.74
N ALA A 27 -8.23 -3.97 4.51
CA ALA A 27 -9.61 -4.32 4.18
C ALA A 27 -10.11 -5.58 4.92
N GLN A 28 -9.22 -6.52 5.25
CA GLN A 28 -9.56 -7.66 6.10
C GLN A 28 -9.81 -7.24 7.55
N ALA A 29 -8.97 -6.38 8.11
CA ALA A 29 -9.14 -5.86 9.47
C ALA A 29 -10.44 -5.02 9.60
N GLU A 30 -10.74 -4.19 8.61
CA GLU A 30 -11.99 -3.40 8.55
C GLU A 30 -13.22 -4.31 8.56
N ARG A 31 -13.20 -5.38 7.74
CA ARG A 31 -14.29 -6.38 7.72
C ARG A 31 -14.44 -7.12 9.03
N ALA A 32 -13.34 -7.47 9.69
CA ALA A 32 -13.38 -8.14 10.99
C ALA A 32 -14.03 -7.26 12.07
N VAL A 33 -13.66 -5.99 12.15
CA VAL A 33 -14.28 -5.03 13.08
C VAL A 33 -15.76 -4.83 12.76
N ALA A 34 -16.13 -4.69 11.49
CA ALA A 34 -17.52 -4.55 11.08
C ALA A 34 -18.36 -5.77 11.45
N ALA A 35 -17.84 -6.98 11.24
CA ALA A 35 -18.50 -8.22 11.61
C ALA A 35 -18.71 -8.33 13.14
N LEU A 36 -17.71 -7.96 13.93
CA LEU A 36 -17.82 -7.96 15.40
C LEU A 36 -18.85 -6.95 15.88
N ARG A 37 -18.89 -5.73 15.33
CA ARG A 37 -19.92 -4.74 15.66
C ARG A 37 -21.33 -5.20 15.29
N ALA A 38 -21.47 -5.87 14.15
CA ALA A 38 -22.75 -6.46 13.75
C ALA A 38 -23.19 -7.57 14.71
N ALA A 39 -22.26 -8.44 15.12
CA ALA A 39 -22.52 -9.50 16.10
C ALA A 39 -22.89 -8.95 17.48
N GLU A 40 -22.20 -7.89 17.95
CA GLU A 40 -22.56 -7.18 19.18
C GLU A 40 -23.98 -6.64 19.10
N SER A 41 -24.32 -5.91 18.04
CA SER A 41 -25.65 -5.33 17.84
C SER A 41 -26.75 -6.40 17.83
N ALA A 42 -26.53 -7.51 17.12
CA ALA A 42 -27.46 -8.64 17.09
C ALA A 42 -27.61 -9.29 18.48
N SER A 43 -26.54 -9.36 19.26
CA SER A 43 -26.55 -9.91 20.62
C SER A 43 -27.27 -8.98 21.61
N PHE A 44 -27.15 -7.67 21.45
CA PHE A 44 -27.94 -6.72 22.23
C PHE A 44 -29.43 -6.85 21.91
N GLN A 45 -29.79 -7.01 20.63
CA GLN A 45 -31.19 -7.21 20.22
C GLN A 45 -31.79 -8.53 20.71
N SER A 46 -30.95 -9.55 21.00
CA SER A 46 -31.44 -10.83 21.52
C SER A 46 -31.66 -10.82 23.04
N LEU A 47 -31.19 -9.80 23.77
CA LEU A 47 -31.42 -9.68 25.22
C LEU A 47 -32.92 -9.67 25.59
N ASP A 48 -33.77 -9.12 24.72
CA ASP A 48 -35.22 -9.08 24.95
C ASP A 48 -35.90 -10.43 24.68
N ARG A 49 -35.22 -11.37 24.02
CA ARG A 49 -35.78 -12.64 23.52
C ARG A 49 -35.15 -13.88 24.15
N MET A 50 -33.99 -13.75 24.76
CA MET A 50 -33.18 -14.84 25.31
C MET A 50 -32.84 -14.59 26.77
N GLU A 51 -32.47 -15.64 27.49
CA GLU A 51 -32.08 -15.54 28.90
C GLU A 51 -30.86 -14.62 29.08
N PRO A 52 -30.99 -13.45 29.74
CA PRO A 52 -29.91 -12.46 29.80
C PRO A 52 -28.62 -12.99 30.42
N ARG A 53 -28.71 -13.93 31.36
CA ARG A 53 -27.56 -14.59 32.00
C ARG A 53 -26.65 -15.33 31.01
N LEU A 54 -27.19 -15.76 29.88
CA LEU A 54 -26.43 -16.45 28.82
C LEU A 54 -25.87 -15.45 27.79
N VAL A 55 -26.61 -14.38 27.51
CA VAL A 55 -26.25 -13.41 26.46
C VAL A 55 -25.21 -12.40 26.94
N LEU A 56 -25.28 -11.95 28.19
CA LEU A 56 -24.36 -10.94 28.73
C LEU A 56 -22.87 -11.37 28.70
N PRO A 57 -22.49 -12.61 29.10
CA PRO A 57 -21.10 -13.06 28.99
C PRO A 57 -20.61 -13.11 27.53
N TYR A 58 -21.50 -13.46 26.59
CA TYR A 58 -21.17 -13.49 25.17
C TYR A 58 -20.93 -12.08 24.62
N ILE A 59 -21.76 -11.09 24.98
CA ILE A 59 -21.53 -9.67 24.65
C ILE A 59 -20.18 -9.19 25.18
N ALA A 60 -19.83 -9.54 26.43
CA ALA A 60 -18.53 -9.17 27.01
C ALA A 60 -17.36 -9.78 26.22
N THR A 61 -17.51 -11.01 25.75
CA THR A 61 -16.51 -11.67 24.90
C THR A 61 -16.36 -10.96 23.55
N LEU A 62 -17.48 -10.60 22.90
CA LEU A 62 -17.46 -9.84 21.64
C LEU A 62 -16.79 -8.47 21.81
N ALA A 63 -17.05 -7.78 22.92
CA ALA A 63 -16.45 -6.49 23.22
C ALA A 63 -14.92 -6.58 23.38
N ALA A 64 -14.43 -7.62 24.05
CA ALA A 64 -12.99 -7.87 24.16
C ALA A 64 -12.36 -8.15 22.79
N GLN A 65 -12.97 -9.03 21.99
CA GLN A 65 -12.52 -9.34 20.63
C GLN A 65 -12.54 -8.11 19.73
N ARG A 66 -13.54 -7.24 19.85
CA ARG A 66 -13.63 -5.99 19.09
C ARG A 66 -12.49 -5.05 19.47
N ALA A 67 -12.20 -4.88 20.75
CA ALA A 67 -11.09 -4.03 21.19
C ALA A 67 -9.74 -4.49 20.59
N GLU A 68 -9.50 -5.80 20.58
CA GLU A 68 -8.31 -6.38 19.94
C GLU A 68 -8.30 -6.16 18.42
N ALA A 69 -9.44 -6.34 17.76
CA ALA A 69 -9.58 -6.13 16.32
C ALA A 69 -9.41 -4.65 15.93
N GLU A 70 -9.90 -3.71 16.74
CA GLU A 70 -9.72 -2.27 16.54
C GLU A 70 -8.25 -1.87 16.71
N ALA A 71 -7.54 -2.44 17.68
CA ALA A 71 -6.09 -2.25 17.81
C ALA A 71 -5.33 -2.83 16.60
N ALA A 72 -5.74 -3.99 16.09
CA ALA A 72 -5.17 -4.57 14.88
C ALA A 72 -5.46 -3.71 13.63
N LEU A 73 -6.66 -3.14 13.53
CA LEU A 73 -7.04 -2.21 12.47
C LEU A 73 -6.17 -0.94 12.51
N ALA A 74 -5.94 -0.35 13.69
CA ALA A 74 -5.06 0.81 13.82
C ALA A 74 -3.64 0.53 13.30
N ARG A 75 -3.06 -0.62 13.68
CA ARG A 75 -1.76 -1.07 13.17
C ARG A 75 -1.77 -1.29 11.65
N ALA A 76 -2.83 -1.88 11.12
CA ALA A 76 -2.98 -2.10 9.67
C ALA A 76 -3.10 -0.78 8.90
N GLN A 77 -3.82 0.21 9.44
CA GLN A 77 -3.93 1.55 8.86
C GLN A 77 -2.58 2.27 8.84
N GLU A 78 -1.80 2.19 9.92
CA GLU A 78 -0.47 2.79 9.99
C GLU A 78 0.49 2.14 9.00
N SER A 79 0.56 0.80 9.00
CA SER A 79 1.34 0.03 8.02
C SER A 79 0.94 0.43 6.60
N ALA A 80 -0.36 0.46 6.29
CA ALA A 80 -0.83 0.87 4.98
C ALA A 80 -0.33 2.29 4.62
N ARG A 81 -0.46 3.27 5.52
CA ARG A 81 0.05 4.63 5.27
C ARG A 81 1.55 4.65 4.98
N GLU A 82 2.36 3.89 5.71
CA GLU A 82 3.80 3.81 5.50
C GLU A 82 4.14 3.24 4.10
N TYR A 83 3.57 2.09 3.75
CA TYR A 83 3.81 1.46 2.44
C TYR A 83 3.28 2.32 1.28
N GLY A 84 2.17 3.03 1.46
CA GLY A 84 1.67 3.99 0.49
C GLY A 84 2.63 5.17 0.27
N ARG A 85 3.29 5.66 1.33
CA ARG A 85 4.35 6.69 1.21
C ARG A 85 5.58 6.15 0.49
N ARG A 86 6.02 4.94 0.83
CA ARG A 86 7.16 4.29 0.18
C ARG A 86 6.91 4.03 -1.30
N MET A 87 5.73 3.56 -1.67
CA MET A 87 5.32 3.36 -3.06
C MET A 87 5.44 4.67 -3.85
N LYS A 88 4.83 5.76 -3.36
CA LYS A 88 4.91 7.08 -3.99
C LYS A 88 6.36 7.57 -4.15
N LEU A 89 7.22 7.35 -3.16
CA LEU A 89 8.63 7.73 -3.24
C LEU A 89 9.37 6.91 -4.31
N THR A 90 9.20 5.59 -4.33
CA THR A 90 9.85 4.72 -5.32
C THR A 90 9.39 5.03 -6.74
N GLU A 91 8.11 5.37 -6.93
CA GLU A 91 7.57 5.79 -8.21
C GLU A 91 8.21 7.10 -8.70
N LYS A 92 8.33 8.11 -7.81
CA LYS A 92 9.00 9.38 -8.13
C LYS A 92 10.46 9.15 -8.53
N LEU A 93 11.20 8.34 -7.77
CA LEU A 93 12.60 8.03 -8.07
C LEU A 93 12.76 7.29 -9.40
N HIS A 94 11.86 6.34 -9.69
CA HIS A 94 11.86 5.63 -10.97
C HIS A 94 11.57 6.56 -12.15
N LYS A 95 10.59 7.46 -12.00
CA LYS A 95 10.28 8.48 -13.01
C LYS A 95 11.47 9.40 -13.27
N ALA A 96 12.09 9.94 -12.22
CA ALA A 96 13.25 10.80 -12.33
C ALA A 96 14.44 10.09 -13.00
N ALA A 97 14.67 8.82 -12.69
CA ALA A 97 15.72 8.03 -13.34
C ALA A 97 15.44 7.82 -14.83
N LYS A 98 14.18 7.56 -15.22
CA LYS A 98 13.80 7.46 -16.64
C LYS A 98 14.03 8.77 -17.39
N GLU A 99 13.62 9.89 -16.82
CA GLU A 99 13.81 11.22 -17.43
C GLU A 99 15.29 11.56 -17.58
N ALA A 100 16.12 11.24 -16.59
CA ALA A 100 17.56 11.45 -16.69
C ALA A 100 18.16 10.66 -17.86
N THR A 101 17.79 9.38 -18.00
CA THR A 101 18.25 8.55 -19.13
C THR A 101 17.81 9.11 -20.48
N GLN A 102 16.57 9.58 -20.59
CA GLN A 102 16.06 10.20 -21.83
C GLN A 102 16.80 11.50 -22.17
N ARG A 103 17.13 12.33 -21.18
CA ARG A 103 17.92 13.55 -21.38
C ARG A 103 19.34 13.22 -21.84
N ASP A 104 19.97 12.21 -21.25
CA ASP A 104 21.31 11.77 -21.63
C ASP A 104 21.33 11.22 -23.07
N GLU A 105 20.35 10.39 -23.44
CA GLU A 105 20.19 9.87 -24.80
C GLU A 105 19.98 10.99 -25.83
N ALA A 106 19.13 11.97 -25.52
CA ALA A 106 18.90 13.13 -26.38
C ALA A 106 20.16 14.02 -26.54
N ALA A 107 20.91 14.22 -25.45
CA ALA A 107 22.15 14.99 -25.49
C ALA A 107 23.25 14.28 -26.31
N VAL A 108 23.29 12.94 -26.27
CA VAL A 108 24.20 12.15 -27.09
C VAL A 108 23.80 12.27 -28.56
N ALA A 109 22.52 12.12 -28.91
CA ALA A 109 22.03 12.27 -30.28
C ALA A 109 22.38 13.64 -30.87
N LEU A 110 22.12 14.73 -30.14
CA LEU A 110 22.46 16.09 -30.56
C LEU A 110 23.97 16.29 -30.82
N ARG A 111 24.83 15.64 -30.03
CA ARG A 111 26.29 15.70 -30.24
C ARG A 111 26.71 14.93 -31.49
N PHE A 112 26.08 13.81 -31.78
CA PHE A 112 26.33 13.05 -33.01
C PHE A 112 25.86 13.80 -34.25
N ASP A 113 24.69 14.43 -34.20
CA ASP A 113 24.17 15.24 -35.31
C ASP A 113 25.08 16.45 -35.57
N ALA A 114 25.47 17.19 -34.52
CA ALA A 114 26.39 18.32 -34.64
C ALA A 114 27.79 17.93 -35.18
N ALA A 115 28.29 16.74 -34.82
CA ALA A 115 29.56 16.23 -35.33
C ALA A 115 29.47 15.78 -36.80
N SER A 116 28.30 15.31 -37.24
CA SER A 116 28.05 14.91 -38.63
C SER A 116 27.95 16.12 -39.57
N ASP A 117 27.35 17.21 -39.10
CA ASP A 117 27.25 18.46 -39.85
C ASP A 117 28.63 19.13 -40.03
N ASP A 118 29.50 19.08 -39.01
CA ASP A 118 30.86 19.66 -39.07
C ASP A 118 31.81 18.88 -40.00
N VAL A 119 31.60 17.57 -40.17
CA VAL A 119 32.35 16.74 -41.13
C VAL A 119 31.88 16.96 -42.58
N SER A 120 30.61 17.31 -42.79
CA SER A 120 30.04 17.55 -44.14
C SER A 120 30.30 18.97 -44.67
N ALA A 121 30.72 19.89 -43.79
CA ALA A 121 31.05 21.28 -44.14
C ALA A 121 32.54 21.51 -44.46
N ARG A 122 33.38 20.46 -44.44
CA ARG A 122 34.81 20.47 -44.81
C ARG A 122 35.05 19.78 -46.13
#